data_AF-A0AAE1PJC0-F1
#
_entry.id   AF-A0AAE1PJC0-F1
#
_cell.length_a   1.000
_cell.length_b   1.000
_cell.length_c   1.000
_cell.angle_alpha   90.00
_cell.angle_beta   90.00
_cell.angle_gamma   90.00
#
_symmetry.space_group_name_H-M   'P 1'
#
loop_
_entity.id
_entity.type
_entity.pdbx_description
1 polymer ?
#
loop_
_entity_poly.entity_id
_entity_poly.type
_entity_poly.pdbx_seq_one_letter_code
_entity_poly.pdbx_strand_id
1 'polypeptide(L)'
;MSWRIRLPEKLKGGFIEKWGQYWSTVAHDYKEVAVDVVADSRRRPLKASLYVSLIAGYVYAVQMNPDQLDYQDTLQKYMNESAMVSSKVRNPEVDSHFNYMVDCYTHGLVRRLSLGFCSFLWVDNYSTVCGVFKSQCEYLKPRYLTFHERILDVGFLGRWWVIDTKMDEFDINPQEWLGSSPEDSNIKIFWNTVKNKLSQAIPVM
;
A
#
# COMPACT_ATOMS: atom_id res chain seq x y z
N MET A 1 -47.56 -17.15 8.10
CA MET A 1 -47.98 -16.18 9.15
C MET A 1 -47.82 -14.79 8.56
N SER A 2 -48.88 -14.22 7.95
CA SER A 2 -48.78 -12.94 7.23
C SER A 2 -48.86 -11.77 8.22
N TRP A 3 -47.86 -10.91 8.23
CA TRP A 3 -47.85 -9.67 9.00
C TRP A 3 -48.77 -8.63 8.36
N ARG A 4 -50.09 -8.79 8.55
CA ARG A 4 -51.05 -7.73 8.22
C ARG A 4 -51.08 -6.73 9.37
N ILE A 5 -50.39 -5.61 9.19
CA ILE A 5 -50.48 -4.47 10.09
C ILE A 5 -51.95 -4.00 10.09
N ARG A 6 -52.67 -4.21 11.19
CA ARG A 6 -54.06 -3.72 11.32
C ARG A 6 -54.01 -2.23 11.68
N LEU A 7 -54.19 -1.37 10.68
CA LEU A 7 -54.30 0.07 10.88
C LEU A 7 -55.75 0.45 11.25
N PRO A 8 -55.95 1.49 12.09
CA PRO A 8 -57.27 1.99 12.46
C PRO A 8 -58.03 2.50 11.22
N GLU A 9 -59.36 2.35 11.22
CA GLU A 9 -60.19 2.56 10.02
C GLU A 9 -60.09 3.97 9.41
N LYS A 10 -59.69 4.97 10.19
CA LYS A 10 -59.48 6.36 9.73
C LYS A 10 -58.25 6.55 8.83
N LEU A 11 -57.32 5.59 8.82
CA LEU A 11 -56.08 5.63 8.02
C LEU A 11 -56.11 4.66 6.83
N LYS A 12 -57.23 3.93 6.64
CA LYS A 12 -57.41 3.02 5.51
C LYS A 12 -57.50 3.79 4.18
N GLY A 13 -56.72 3.37 3.19
CA GLY A 13 -56.64 3.93 1.84
C GLY A 13 -55.66 5.09 1.68
N GLY A 14 -55.03 5.56 2.76
CA GLY A 14 -54.13 6.72 2.76
C GLY A 14 -52.67 6.39 2.43
N PHE A 15 -51.85 7.44 2.27
CA PHE A 15 -50.41 7.33 2.02
C PHE A 15 -49.67 6.50 3.08
N ILE A 16 -50.10 6.58 4.35
CA ILE A 16 -49.52 5.86 5.50
C ILE A 16 -49.74 4.35 5.39
N GLU A 17 -50.91 3.91 4.93
CA GLU A 17 -51.16 2.47 4.73
C GLU A 17 -50.31 1.92 3.59
N LYS A 18 -50.19 2.65 2.48
CA LYS A 18 -49.31 2.26 1.36
C LYS A 18 -47.85 2.19 1.79
N TRP A 19 -47.39 3.14 2.60
CA TRP A 19 -46.04 3.12 3.19
C TRP A 19 -45.84 1.91 4.11
N GLY A 20 -46.79 1.62 5.00
CA GLY A 20 -46.72 0.47 5.89
C GLY A 20 -46.75 -0.87 5.15
N GLN A 21 -47.59 -0.99 4.12
CA GLN A 21 -47.63 -2.15 3.24
C GLN A 21 -46.31 -2.31 2.47
N TYR A 22 -45.75 -1.23 1.94
CA TYR A 22 -44.45 -1.24 1.27
C TYR A 22 -43.33 -1.77 2.18
N TRP A 23 -43.20 -1.22 3.39
CA TRP A 23 -42.18 -1.70 4.34
C TRP A 23 -42.43 -3.13 4.81
N SER A 24 -43.70 -3.55 4.92
CA SER A 24 -44.05 -4.94 5.23
C SER A 24 -43.62 -5.90 4.12
N THR A 25 -43.86 -5.55 2.85
CA THR A 25 -43.39 -6.32 1.69
C THR A 25 -41.87 -6.38 1.65
N VAL A 26 -41.18 -5.24 1.79
CA VAL A 26 -39.71 -5.20 1.83
C VAL A 26 -39.17 -6.10 2.95
N ALA A 27 -39.74 -6.03 4.16
CA ALA A 27 -39.32 -6.89 5.26
C ALA A 27 -39.57 -8.38 4.97
N HIS A 28 -40.64 -8.72 4.26
CA HIS A 28 -40.93 -10.07 3.83
C HIS A 28 -39.90 -10.58 2.82
N ASP A 29 -39.57 -9.77 1.81
CA ASP A 29 -38.62 -10.11 0.75
C ASP A 29 -37.23 -10.39 1.34
N TYR A 30 -36.73 -9.52 2.23
CA TYR A 30 -35.44 -9.74 2.91
C TYR A 30 -35.45 -10.96 3.83
N LYS A 31 -36.59 -11.26 4.48
CA LYS A 31 -36.73 -12.46 5.31
C LYS A 31 -36.68 -13.73 4.46
N GLU A 32 -37.37 -13.76 3.32
CA GLU A 32 -37.32 -14.88 2.38
C GLU A 32 -35.90 -15.11 1.88
N VAL A 33 -35.21 -14.04 1.45
CA VAL A 33 -33.79 -14.10 1.09
C VAL A 33 -32.93 -14.66 2.22
N ALA A 34 -33.13 -14.24 3.47
CA ALA A 34 -32.37 -14.76 4.60
C ALA A 34 -32.60 -16.25 4.84
N VAL A 35 -33.86 -16.72 4.74
CA VAL A 35 -34.20 -18.15 4.87
C VAL A 35 -33.54 -18.95 3.75
N ASP A 36 -33.60 -18.46 2.52
CA ASP A 36 -33.00 -19.12 1.36
C ASP A 36 -31.47 -19.16 1.44
N VAL A 37 -30.83 -18.08 1.91
CA VAL A 37 -29.38 -18.04 2.15
C VAL A 37 -28.97 -19.10 3.17
N VAL A 38 -29.72 -19.27 4.27
CA VAL A 38 -29.44 -20.30 5.28
C VAL A 38 -29.63 -21.71 4.69
N ALA A 39 -30.69 -21.92 3.91
CA ALA A 39 -30.96 -23.20 3.27
C ALA A 39 -29.87 -23.54 2.23
N ASP A 40 -29.46 -22.59 1.39
CA ASP A 40 -28.40 -22.77 0.40
C ASP A 40 -27.02 -22.98 1.05
N SER A 41 -26.75 -22.26 2.15
CA SER A 41 -25.52 -22.43 2.92
C SER A 41 -25.37 -23.85 3.49
N ARG A 42 -26.48 -24.47 3.94
CA ARG A 42 -26.48 -25.87 4.39
C ARG A 42 -26.34 -26.86 3.23
N ARG A 43 -26.91 -26.55 2.06
CA ARG A 43 -26.80 -27.40 0.86
C ARG A 43 -25.38 -27.38 0.27
N ARG A 44 -24.68 -26.25 0.34
CA ARG A 44 -23.38 -26.02 -0.31
C ARG A 44 -22.38 -25.35 0.65
N PRO A 45 -21.93 -26.05 1.70
CA PRO A 45 -21.12 -25.45 2.77
C PRO A 45 -19.79 -24.88 2.28
N LEU A 46 -19.17 -25.49 1.26
CA LEU A 46 -17.91 -24.99 0.69
C LEU A 46 -18.07 -23.62 0.02
N LYS A 47 -19.13 -23.43 -0.76
CA LYS A 47 -19.41 -22.13 -1.41
C LYS A 47 -19.76 -21.07 -0.38
N ALA A 48 -20.58 -21.43 0.61
CA ALA A 48 -20.95 -20.53 1.69
C ALA A 48 -19.72 -20.11 2.50
N SER A 49 -18.84 -21.05 2.85
CA SER A 49 -17.59 -20.75 3.56
C SER A 49 -16.70 -19.80 2.78
N LEU A 50 -16.58 -19.97 1.45
CA LEU A 50 -15.82 -19.06 0.59
C LEU A 50 -16.39 -17.64 0.59
N TYR A 51 -17.71 -17.48 0.47
CA TYR A 51 -18.33 -16.15 0.53
C TYR A 51 -18.19 -15.50 1.91
N VAL A 52 -18.41 -16.25 2.98
CA VAL A 52 -18.24 -15.76 4.35
C VAL A 52 -16.78 -15.34 4.59
N SER A 53 -15.80 -16.13 4.13
CA SER A 53 -14.39 -15.77 4.27
C SER A 53 -14.02 -14.51 3.47
N LEU A 54 -14.60 -14.31 2.29
CA LEU A 54 -14.37 -13.10 1.50
C LEU A 54 -14.94 -11.85 2.18
N ILE A 55 -16.17 -11.94 2.69
CA ILE A 55 -16.81 -10.84 3.42
C ILE A 55 -16.04 -10.53 4.70
N ALA A 56 -15.71 -11.56 5.48
CA ALA A 56 -14.93 -11.41 6.71
C ALA A 56 -13.54 -10.83 6.42
N GLY A 57 -12.86 -11.33 5.38
CA GLY A 57 -11.55 -10.81 4.94
C GLY A 57 -11.62 -9.36 4.48
N TYR A 58 -12.67 -8.98 3.76
CA TYR A 58 -12.88 -7.58 3.35
C TYR A 58 -13.11 -6.67 4.56
N VAL A 59 -14.01 -7.06 5.48
CA VAL A 59 -14.25 -6.28 6.72
C VAL A 59 -12.98 -6.16 7.55
N TYR A 60 -12.22 -7.25 7.68
CA TYR A 60 -10.94 -7.25 8.37
C TYR A 60 -9.92 -6.31 7.69
N ALA A 61 -9.82 -6.35 6.36
CA ALA A 61 -8.92 -5.47 5.61
C ALA A 61 -9.30 -3.99 5.72
N VAL A 62 -10.60 -3.68 5.73
CA VAL A 62 -11.08 -2.30 5.96
C VAL A 62 -10.73 -1.83 7.37
N GLN A 63 -10.89 -2.69 8.38
CA GLN A 63 -10.56 -2.36 9.76
C GLN A 63 -9.05 -2.19 9.98
N MET A 64 -8.23 -2.99 9.30
CA MET A 64 -6.77 -2.94 9.35
C MET A 64 -6.17 -2.02 8.29
N ASN A 65 -6.91 -1.07 7.71
CA ASN A 65 -6.34 -0.20 6.69
C ASN A 65 -5.44 0.88 7.33
N PRO A 66 -4.12 0.93 7.06
CA PRO A 66 -3.20 1.83 7.74
C PRO A 66 -3.42 3.30 7.35
N ASP A 67 -3.13 4.20 8.29
CA ASP A 67 -3.23 5.66 8.13
C ASP A 67 -1.86 6.31 7.82
N GLN A 68 -1.87 7.55 7.37
CA GLN A 68 -0.67 8.36 7.17
C GLN A 68 0.10 8.56 8.48
N LEU A 69 -0.59 8.68 9.62
CA LEU A 69 0.06 8.75 10.94
C LEU A 69 0.80 7.45 11.26
N ASP A 70 0.17 6.32 10.96
CA ASP A 70 0.76 4.98 11.13
C ASP A 70 2.02 4.81 10.26
N TYR A 71 2.00 5.36 9.03
CA TYR A 71 3.19 5.42 8.19
C TYR A 71 4.32 6.25 8.82
N GLN A 72 4.00 7.44 9.34
CA GLN A 72 5.00 8.33 9.94
C GLN A 72 5.64 7.71 11.18
N ASP A 73 4.85 7.02 12.01
CA ASP A 73 5.35 6.28 13.17
C ASP A 73 6.27 5.13 12.74
N THR A 74 5.86 4.34 11.74
CA THR A 74 6.66 3.26 11.15
C THR A 74 7.98 3.78 10.57
N LEU A 75 7.93 4.87 9.80
CA LEU A 75 9.12 5.52 9.22
C LEU A 75 10.07 5.98 10.32
N GLN A 76 9.57 6.69 11.34
CA GLN A 76 10.39 7.16 12.45
C GLN A 76 11.03 6.00 13.22
N LYS A 77 10.28 4.93 13.46
CA LYS A 77 10.76 3.72 14.11
C LYS A 77 11.91 3.09 13.31
N TYR A 78 11.72 2.86 12.02
CA TYR A 78 12.75 2.27 11.16
C TYR A 78 13.98 3.16 10.99
N MET A 79 13.80 4.48 10.94
CA MET A 79 14.93 5.41 10.97
C MET A 79 15.73 5.31 12.28
N ASN A 80 15.05 5.17 13.42
CA ASN A 80 15.71 5.00 14.71
C ASN A 80 16.49 3.68 14.77
N GLU A 81 15.89 2.57 14.31
CA GLU A 81 16.56 1.27 14.22
C GLU A 81 17.77 1.31 13.27
N SER A 82 17.61 1.95 12.11
CA SER A 82 18.68 2.18 11.14
C SER A 82 19.81 3.06 11.70
N ALA A 83 19.49 4.06 12.53
CA ALA A 83 20.48 4.93 13.16
C ALA A 83 21.32 4.23 14.24
N MET A 84 20.88 3.08 14.76
CA MET A 84 21.68 2.25 15.67
C MET A 84 22.82 1.51 14.94
N VAL A 85 22.73 1.38 13.62
CA VAL A 85 23.74 0.72 12.79
C VAL A 85 24.75 1.76 12.29
N SER A 86 26.03 1.36 12.23
CA SER A 86 27.08 2.24 11.71
C SER A 86 26.85 2.54 10.23
N SER A 87 27.12 3.79 9.82
CA SER A 87 26.99 4.24 8.44
C SER A 87 27.83 3.44 7.42
N LYS A 88 28.84 2.70 7.87
CA LYS A 88 29.66 1.84 7.01
C LYS A 88 28.97 0.53 6.60
N VAL A 89 28.10 0.00 7.46
CA VAL A 89 27.44 -1.30 7.28
C VAL A 89 26.01 -1.13 6.74
N ARG A 90 25.42 0.04 6.93
CA ARG A 90 24.08 0.37 6.47
C ARG A 90 23.97 0.46 4.94
N ASN A 91 22.85 0.00 4.41
CA ASN A 91 22.51 0.14 3.00
C ASN A 91 22.28 1.63 2.62
N PRO A 92 23.09 2.21 1.71
CA PRO A 92 22.97 3.61 1.33
C PRO A 92 21.68 3.91 0.53
N GLU A 93 21.12 2.93 -0.17
CA GLU A 93 19.88 3.12 -0.94
C GLU A 93 18.66 3.24 -0.01
N VAL A 94 18.61 2.42 1.04
CA VAL A 94 17.56 2.48 2.06
C VAL A 94 17.65 3.78 2.84
N ASP A 95 18.87 4.19 3.23
CA ASP A 95 19.10 5.45 3.94
C ASP A 95 18.71 6.67 3.08
N SER A 96 19.07 6.68 1.79
CA SER A 96 18.64 7.73 0.86
C SER A 96 17.12 7.75 0.70
N HIS A 97 16.46 6.60 0.72
CA HIS A 97 15.01 6.52 0.63
C HIS A 97 14.34 7.10 1.87
N PHE A 98 14.81 6.77 3.08
CA PHE A 98 14.26 7.35 4.31
C PHE A 98 14.43 8.87 4.37
N ASN A 99 15.61 9.37 4.01
CA ASN A 99 15.85 10.82 3.94
C ASN A 99 14.92 11.50 2.92
N TYR A 100 14.77 10.91 1.74
CA TYR A 100 13.83 11.40 0.72
C TYR A 100 12.38 11.44 1.23
N MET A 101 11.96 10.41 1.97
CA MET A 101 10.61 10.37 2.56
C MET A 101 10.40 11.47 3.60
N VAL A 102 11.36 11.68 4.51
CA VAL A 102 11.33 12.76 5.50
C VAL A 102 11.28 14.13 4.83
N ASP A 103 12.06 14.32 3.77
CA ASP A 103 12.04 15.55 2.98
C ASP A 103 10.65 15.76 2.36
N CYS A 104 10.06 14.73 1.75
CA CYS A 104 8.72 14.83 1.16
C CYS A 104 7.65 15.20 2.20
N TYR A 105 7.74 14.66 3.42
CA TYR A 105 6.85 15.03 4.53
C TYR A 105 7.07 16.46 5.00
N THR A 106 8.32 16.87 5.18
CA THR A 106 8.69 18.22 5.62
C THR A 106 8.17 19.28 4.64
N HIS A 107 8.22 18.99 3.33
CA HIS A 107 7.71 19.89 2.30
C HIS A 107 6.18 19.78 2.08
N GLY A 108 5.49 18.84 2.74
CA GLY A 108 4.05 18.63 2.60
C GLY A 108 3.63 18.13 1.21
N LEU A 109 4.52 17.38 0.55
CA LEU A 109 4.31 16.83 -0.80
C LEU A 109 3.57 15.49 -0.79
N VAL A 110 3.58 14.79 0.35
CA VAL A 110 2.97 13.47 0.50
C VAL A 110 1.45 13.57 0.50
N ARG A 111 0.80 12.64 -0.20
CA ARG A 111 -0.66 12.48 -0.25
C ARG A 111 -1.04 11.03 0.03
N ARG A 112 -2.19 10.85 0.69
CA ARG A 112 -2.79 9.54 0.97
C ARG A 112 -4.14 9.42 0.26
N LEU A 113 -4.40 8.24 -0.29
CA LEU A 113 -5.68 7.82 -0.86
C LEU A 113 -6.07 6.50 -0.20
N SER A 114 -7.16 6.52 0.56
CA SER A 114 -7.74 5.29 1.10
C SER A 114 -8.82 4.78 0.17
N LEU A 115 -8.68 3.54 -0.31
CA LEU A 115 -9.71 2.81 -1.07
C LEU A 115 -10.60 1.96 -0.15
N GLY A 116 -10.57 2.19 1.17
CA GLY A 116 -11.29 1.39 2.16
C GLY A 116 -10.47 0.19 2.64
N PHE A 117 -10.15 -0.76 1.77
CA PHE A 117 -9.41 -1.98 2.13
C PHE A 117 -7.88 -1.88 1.96
N CYS A 118 -7.41 -0.89 1.19
CA CYS A 118 -6.00 -0.58 1.01
C CYS A 118 -5.80 0.94 0.96
N SER A 119 -4.57 1.38 1.17
CA SER A 119 -4.15 2.78 1.11
C SER A 119 -2.99 2.94 0.15
N PHE A 120 -2.96 4.05 -0.59
CA PHE A 120 -1.84 4.43 -1.44
C PHE A 120 -1.23 5.72 -0.93
N LEU A 121 0.09 5.80 -1.01
CA LEU A 121 0.88 6.97 -0.66
C LEU A 121 1.71 7.40 -1.87
N TRP A 122 1.63 8.67 -2.26
CA TRP A 122 2.37 9.19 -3.41
C TRP A 122 2.89 10.60 -3.16
N VAL A 123 3.85 11.02 -3.99
CA VAL A 123 4.43 12.37 -3.98
C VAL A 123 3.77 13.25 -5.03
N ASP A 124 3.32 14.42 -4.59
CA ASP A 124 2.87 15.51 -5.44
C ASP A 124 4.02 16.47 -5.77
N ASN A 125 3.91 17.24 -6.86
CA ASN A 125 4.94 18.22 -7.25
C ASN A 125 4.96 19.43 -6.31
N TYR A 126 3.82 19.75 -5.69
CA TYR A 126 3.64 20.96 -4.90
C TYR A 126 2.89 20.66 -3.60
N SER A 127 3.17 21.46 -2.57
CA SER A 127 2.44 21.42 -1.31
C SER A 127 0.99 21.89 -1.49
N THR A 128 0.09 21.41 -0.63
CA THR A 128 -1.35 21.77 -0.66
C THR A 128 -1.56 23.26 -0.41
N VAL A 129 -0.66 23.88 0.35
CA VAL A 129 -0.71 25.30 0.69
C VAL A 129 -0.02 26.19 -0.35
N CYS A 130 0.57 25.60 -1.40
CA CYS A 130 1.31 26.36 -2.41
C CYS A 130 0.36 27.04 -3.41
N GLY A 131 0.32 28.38 -3.39
CA GLY A 131 -0.53 29.21 -4.26
C GLY A 131 0.12 29.68 -5.57
N VAL A 132 1.16 29.00 -6.06
CA VAL A 132 1.86 29.41 -7.30
C VAL A 132 1.02 29.02 -8.53
N PHE A 133 1.03 29.84 -9.59
CA PHE A 133 0.27 29.53 -10.83
C PHE A 133 0.52 28.10 -11.36
N LYS A 134 1.76 27.61 -11.27
CA LYS A 134 2.14 26.25 -11.69
C LYS A 134 1.42 25.14 -10.91
N SER A 135 1.08 25.35 -9.63
CA SER A 135 0.34 24.37 -8.84
C SER A 135 -1.17 24.39 -9.13
N GLN A 136 -1.70 25.54 -9.57
CA GLN A 136 -3.11 25.72 -9.86
C GLN A 136 -3.50 25.31 -11.29
N CYS A 137 -2.56 25.40 -12.23
CA CYS A 137 -2.82 25.11 -13.64
C CYS A 137 -3.07 23.61 -13.88
N GLU A 138 -4.25 23.27 -14.42
CA GLU A 138 -4.66 21.89 -14.68
C GLU A 138 -3.77 21.18 -15.73
N TYR A 139 -3.31 21.92 -16.73
CA TYR A 139 -2.45 21.38 -17.80
C TYR A 139 -1.04 21.00 -17.33
N LEU A 140 -0.58 21.52 -16.17
CA LEU A 140 0.70 21.16 -15.57
C LEU A 140 0.57 20.01 -14.56
N LYS A 141 -0.63 19.49 -14.32
CA LYS A 141 -0.81 18.37 -13.40
C LYS A 141 -0.19 17.09 -13.98
N PRO A 142 0.27 16.17 -13.12
CA PRO A 142 0.80 14.89 -13.55
C PRO A 142 -0.20 14.15 -14.44
N ARG A 143 0.31 13.54 -15.52
CA ARG A 143 -0.51 12.70 -16.39
C ARG A 143 -0.88 11.41 -15.66
N TYR A 144 -2.13 10.96 -15.82
CA TYR A 144 -2.60 9.71 -15.20
C TYR A 144 -1.75 8.49 -15.55
N LEU A 145 -1.21 8.43 -16.78
CA LEU A 145 -0.38 7.30 -17.23
C LEU A 145 0.95 7.20 -16.46
N THR A 146 1.55 8.33 -16.06
CA THR A 146 2.83 8.38 -15.33
C THR A 146 2.63 8.39 -13.81
N PHE A 147 1.40 8.16 -13.33
CA PHE A 147 1.11 8.23 -11.89
C PHE A 147 1.79 7.10 -11.10
N HIS A 148 1.94 5.93 -11.72
CA HIS A 148 2.53 4.75 -11.08
C HIS A 148 3.99 4.98 -10.62
N GLU A 149 4.76 5.81 -11.33
CA GLU A 149 6.14 6.16 -10.99
C GLU A 149 6.26 7.01 -9.71
N ARG A 150 5.15 7.61 -9.27
CA ARG A 150 5.10 8.53 -8.11
C ARG A 150 4.62 7.86 -6.83
N ILE A 151 4.19 6.60 -6.93
CA ILE A 151 3.73 5.82 -5.79
C ILE A 151 4.95 5.51 -4.93
N LEU A 152 4.86 5.90 -3.66
CA LEU A 152 5.89 5.64 -2.67
C LEU A 152 5.65 4.31 -1.97
N ASP A 153 4.42 4.11 -1.51
CA ASP A 153 4.08 2.93 -0.72
C ASP A 153 2.60 2.55 -0.87
N VAL A 154 2.32 1.28 -0.59
CA VAL A 154 1.01 0.65 -0.59
C VAL A 154 0.77 0.06 0.80
N GLY A 155 -0.27 0.56 1.45
CA GLY A 155 -0.75 0.11 2.74
C GLY A 155 -1.82 -0.97 2.58
N PHE A 156 -1.61 -2.14 3.19
CA PHE A 156 -2.58 -3.23 3.18
C PHE A 156 -2.40 -4.12 4.41
N LEU A 157 -3.52 -4.49 5.06
CA LEU A 157 -3.55 -5.33 6.27
C LEU A 157 -2.68 -4.83 7.44
N GLY A 158 -2.72 -3.52 7.69
CA GLY A 158 -2.09 -2.89 8.85
C GLY A 158 -0.59 -2.71 8.72
N ARG A 159 -0.07 -2.79 7.48
CA ARG A 159 1.35 -2.67 7.16
C ARG A 159 1.56 -1.87 5.88
N TRP A 160 2.75 -1.30 5.77
CA TRP A 160 3.21 -0.57 4.59
C TRP A 160 4.28 -1.40 3.90
N TRP A 161 3.96 -1.93 2.73
CA TRP A 161 4.70 -3.05 2.17
C TRP A 161 6.06 -2.66 1.60
N VAL A 162 6.17 -1.47 1.00
CA VAL A 162 7.43 -1.03 0.37
C VAL A 162 8.46 -0.68 1.44
N ILE A 163 8.07 0.07 2.46
CA ILE A 163 8.97 0.42 3.55
C ILE A 163 9.39 -0.81 4.36
N ASP A 164 8.47 -1.76 4.62
CA ASP A 164 8.79 -3.02 5.31
C ASP A 164 9.82 -3.82 4.52
N THR A 165 9.62 -3.98 3.21
CA THR A 165 10.55 -4.73 2.34
C THR A 165 11.93 -4.07 2.28
N LYS A 166 11.99 -2.73 2.27
CA LYS A 166 13.27 -1.99 2.31
C LYS A 166 13.96 -2.10 3.67
N MET A 167 13.19 -2.25 4.73
CA MET A 167 13.74 -2.43 6.07
C MET A 167 14.40 -3.80 6.24
N ASP A 168 13.98 -4.84 5.52
CA ASP A 168 14.58 -6.18 5.62
C ASP A 168 16.08 -6.22 5.25
N GLU A 169 16.54 -5.34 4.35
CA GLU A 169 17.94 -5.29 3.85
C GLU A 169 18.69 -4.01 4.28
N PHE A 170 18.24 -3.35 5.35
CA PHE A 170 18.82 -2.07 5.79
C PHE A 170 20.26 -2.18 6.31
N ASP A 171 20.66 -3.36 6.80
CA ASP A 171 21.96 -3.66 7.42
C ASP A 171 22.96 -4.31 6.45
N ILE A 172 22.62 -4.39 5.16
CA ILE A 172 23.50 -4.94 4.13
C ILE A 172 24.03 -3.78 3.27
N ASN A 173 25.30 -3.43 3.43
CA ASN A 173 25.94 -2.49 2.51
C ASN A 173 26.55 -3.22 1.30
N PRO A 174 25.99 -3.06 0.08
CA PRO A 174 26.55 -3.70 -1.11
C PRO A 174 27.97 -3.21 -1.44
N GLN A 175 28.36 -2.01 -0.99
CA GLN A 175 29.68 -1.45 -1.27
C GLN A 175 30.82 -2.21 -0.58
N GLU A 176 30.54 -2.91 0.52
CA GLU A 176 31.55 -3.73 1.22
C GLU A 176 32.04 -4.89 0.34
N TRP A 177 31.22 -5.34 -0.61
CA TRP A 177 31.44 -6.56 -1.37
C TRP A 177 31.97 -6.31 -2.80
N LEU A 178 32.10 -5.06 -3.24
CA LEU A 178 32.58 -4.65 -4.58
C LEU A 178 34.04 -5.06 -4.90
N GLY A 179 34.73 -5.74 -3.98
CA GLY A 179 36.11 -6.22 -4.17
C GLY A 179 36.42 -7.61 -3.62
N SER A 180 35.44 -8.29 -3.02
CA SER A 180 35.64 -9.59 -2.34
C SER A 180 35.12 -10.79 -3.13
N SER A 181 34.55 -10.58 -4.32
CA SER A 181 34.11 -11.69 -5.16
C SER A 181 35.32 -12.50 -5.69
N PRO A 182 35.29 -13.84 -5.64
CA PRO A 182 36.37 -14.68 -6.17
C PRO A 182 36.62 -14.45 -7.66
N GLU A 183 35.59 -14.14 -8.45
CA GLU A 183 35.71 -13.83 -9.87
C GLU A 183 36.48 -12.54 -10.12
N ASP A 184 36.18 -11.46 -9.39
CA ASP A 184 36.85 -10.17 -9.57
C ASP A 184 38.33 -10.23 -9.19
N SER A 185 38.68 -11.02 -8.16
CA SER A 185 40.07 -11.23 -7.76
C SER A 185 40.86 -11.99 -8.83
N ASN A 186 40.30 -13.07 -9.38
CA ASN A 186 40.93 -13.85 -10.44
C ASN A 186 41.11 -13.05 -11.74
N ILE A 187 40.11 -12.25 -12.14
CA ILE A 187 40.20 -11.37 -13.31
C ILE A 187 41.28 -10.30 -13.10
N LYS A 188 41.33 -9.67 -11.92
CA LYS A 188 42.39 -8.69 -11.58
C LYS A 188 43.78 -9.33 -11.60
N ILE A 189 43.95 -10.53 -11.05
CA ILE A 189 45.22 -11.28 -11.08
C ILE A 189 45.63 -11.61 -12.52
N PHE A 190 44.69 -12.06 -13.35
CA PHE A 190 44.92 -12.36 -14.76
C PHE A 190 45.42 -11.12 -15.52
N TRP A 191 44.70 -10.00 -15.44
CA TRP A 191 45.10 -8.76 -16.13
C TRP A 191 46.42 -8.18 -15.62
N ASN A 192 46.68 -8.26 -14.31
CA ASN A 192 47.99 -7.86 -13.75
C ASN A 192 49.13 -8.74 -14.28
N THR A 193 48.88 -10.04 -14.44
CA THR A 193 49.85 -10.99 -15.02
C THR A 193 50.12 -10.68 -16.49
N VAL A 194 49.07 -10.40 -17.28
CA VAL A 194 49.19 -10.00 -18.68
C VAL A 194 49.95 -8.69 -18.83
N LYS A 195 49.64 -7.68 -17.99
CA LYS A 195 50.31 -6.38 -18.01
C LYS A 195 51.79 -6.47 -17.66
N ASN A 196 52.16 -7.31 -16.68
CA ASN A 196 53.55 -7.54 -16.33
C ASN A 196 54.33 -8.25 -17.45
N LYS A 197 53.72 -9.24 -18.12
CA LYS A 197 54.34 -9.89 -19.30
C LYS A 197 54.52 -8.93 -20.47
N LEU A 198 53.53 -8.07 -20.74
CA LEU A 198 53.62 -7.06 -21.80
C LEU A 198 54.69 -6.01 -21.50
N SER A 199 54.81 -5.57 -20.24
CA SER A 199 55.85 -4.63 -19.81
C SER A 199 57.27 -5.20 -19.96
N GLN A 200 57.46 -6.49 -19.70
CA GLN A 200 58.75 -7.18 -19.90
C GLN A 200 59.09 -7.42 -21.38
N ALA A 201 58.09 -7.45 -22.26
CA ALA A 201 58.27 -7.70 -23.69
C ALA A 201 58.58 -6.44 -24.51
N ILE A 202 58.47 -5.25 -23.92
CA ILE A 202 58.82 -3.98 -24.56
C ILE A 202 60.21 -3.57 -24.06
N PRO A 203 61.30 -3.80 -24.81
CA PRO A 203 62.60 -3.27 -24.44
C PRO A 203 62.56 -1.74 -24.53
N VAL A 204 62.86 -1.08 -23.42
CA VAL A 204 63.08 0.37 -23.37
C VAL A 204 64.26 0.67 -24.29
N MET A 205 64.00 1.32 -25.42
CA MET A 205 64.98 1.87 -26.34
C MET A 205 65.32 3.30 -25.95
#